data_AF-A0A1W1X263-F1
#
_entry.id   AF-A0A1W1X263-F1
#
_cell.length_a   1.000
_cell.length_b   1.000
_cell.length_c   1.000
_cell.angle_alpha   90.00
_cell.angle_beta   90.00
_cell.angle_gamma   90.00
#
_symmetry.space_group_name_H-M   'P 1'
#
loop_
_entity.id
_entity.type
_entity.pdbx_description
1 polymer ?
#
loop_
_entity_poly.entity_id
_entity_poly.type
_entity_poly.pdbx_seq_one_letter_code
_entity_poly.pdbx_strand_id
1 'polypeptide(L)' 'MRCPCCGGAELVHDTRDMPYIYKGQSTAIPEVTADFCPACGEAILDGEQADRVIEQVGEFRRQVHSNSDIAN' A
#
# COMPACT_ATOMS: atom_id res chain seq x y z
N MET A 1 -8.30 2.28 -17.69
CA MET A 1 -8.12 0.89 -18.18
C MET A 1 -8.83 -0.04 -17.21
N ARG A 2 -9.38 -1.17 -17.68
CA ARG A 2 -9.97 -2.16 -16.77
C ARG A 2 -8.91 -2.69 -15.81
N CYS A 3 -9.33 -2.91 -14.57
CA CYS A 3 -8.48 -3.51 -13.55
C CYS A 3 -7.93 -4.86 -14.04
N PRO A 4 -6.60 -5.06 -14.09
CA PRO A 4 -6.00 -6.31 -14.52
C PRO A 4 -6.14 -7.42 -13.48
N CYS A 5 -6.38 -7.07 -12.21
CA CYS A 5 -6.54 -8.02 -11.11
C CYS A 5 -7.92 -8.71 -11.13
N CYS A 6 -9.01 -7.95 -11.36
CA CYS A 6 -10.37 -8.50 -11.28
C CYS A 6 -11.23 -8.32 -12.55
N GLY A 7 -10.84 -7.44 -13.49
CA GLY A 7 -11.63 -7.10 -14.68
C GLY A 7 -12.95 -6.37 -14.42
N GLY A 8 -13.31 -6.10 -13.16
CA GLY A 8 -14.67 -5.70 -12.75
C GLY A 8 -15.00 -4.21 -12.86
N ALA A 9 -14.00 -3.32 -12.97
CA ALA A 9 -14.21 -1.89 -13.11
C ALA A 9 -13.06 -1.21 -13.87
N GLU A 10 -13.33 -0.03 -14.43
CA GLU A 10 -12.29 0.91 -14.85
C GLU A 10 -11.58 1.46 -13.61
N LEU A 11 -10.27 1.61 -13.72
CA LEU A 11 -9.45 2.21 -12.68
C LEU A 11 -9.70 3.73 -12.58
N VAL A 12 -9.59 4.25 -11.36
CA VAL A 12 -9.74 5.67 -11.03
C VAL A 12 -8.39 6.20 -10.54
N HIS A 13 -7.86 7.20 -11.24
CA HIS A 13 -6.67 7.92 -10.80
C HIS A 13 -7.00 8.78 -9.57
N ASP A 14 -6.29 8.57 -8.47
CA ASP A 14 -6.58 9.22 -7.19
C ASP A 14 -5.32 9.29 -6.32
N THR A 15 -5.35 10.10 -5.26
CA THR A 15 -4.32 10.17 -4.22
C THR A 15 -4.97 9.95 -2.86
N ARG A 16 -4.56 8.90 -2.16
CA ARG A 16 -5.14 8.56 -0.85
C ARG A 16 -4.14 7.84 0.06
N ASP A 17 -4.48 7.79 1.34
CA ASP A 17 -3.74 6.96 2.28
C ASP A 17 -4.07 5.48 2.06
N MET A 18 -3.04 4.64 1.93
CA MET A 18 -3.20 3.19 1.80
C MET A 18 -3.00 2.48 3.13
N PRO A 19 -4.00 1.73 3.64
CA PRO A 19 -3.82 0.96 4.87
C PRO A 19 -2.84 -0.19 4.64
N TYR A 20 -1.94 -0.40 5.59
CA TYR A 20 -0.98 -1.50 5.56
C TYR A 20 -0.93 -2.22 6.91
N ILE A 21 -1.05 -3.55 6.89
CA ILE A 21 -1.00 -4.39 8.09
C ILE A 21 0.18 -5.34 7.98
N TYR A 22 1.00 -5.38 9.02
CA TYR A 22 2.16 -6.27 9.12
C TYR A 22 2.29 -6.84 10.53
N LYS A 23 2.34 -8.17 10.67
CA LYS A 23 2.40 -8.87 11.96
C LYS A 23 1.37 -8.36 12.99
N GLY A 24 0.13 -8.10 12.54
CA GLY A 24 -0.95 -7.60 13.38
C GLY A 24 -0.85 -6.11 13.77
N GLN A 25 0.21 -5.41 13.38
CA GLN A 25 0.34 -3.96 13.53
C GLN A 25 -0.14 -3.26 12.26
N SER A 26 -0.88 -2.17 12.40
CA SER A 26 -1.42 -1.39 11.28
C SER A 26 -0.73 -0.03 11.17
N THR A 27 -0.52 0.43 9.93
CA THR A 27 -0.15 1.80 9.59
C THR A 27 -0.93 2.26 8.36
N ALA A 28 -0.80 3.54 8.01
CA ALA A 28 -1.21 4.08 6.74
C ALA A 28 0.03 4.59 5.99
N ILE A 29 0.10 4.28 4.70
CA ILE A 29 1.09 4.80 3.76
C ILE A 29 0.47 6.07 3.17
N PRO A 30 0.94 7.27 3.56
CA PRO A 30 0.26 8.51 3.23
C PRO A 30 0.35 8.88 1.74
N GLU A 31 -0.69 9.54 1.24
CA GLU A 31 -0.69 10.27 -0.03
C GLU A 31 -0.21 9.43 -1.24
N VAL A 32 -0.67 8.19 -1.36
CA VAL A 32 -0.33 7.31 -2.48
C VAL A 32 -1.15 7.67 -3.70
N THR A 33 -0.48 8.15 -4.74
CA THR A 33 -1.07 8.39 -6.06
C THR A 33 -1.03 7.11 -6.87
N ALA A 34 -2.18 6.66 -7.34
CA ALA A 34 -2.31 5.41 -8.10
C ALA A 34 -3.56 5.40 -8.97
N ASP A 35 -3.62 4.41 -9.86
CA ASP A 35 -4.87 3.99 -10.49
C ASP A 35 -5.53 2.92 -9.63
N PHE A 36 -6.63 3.27 -8.96
CA PHE A 36 -7.31 2.41 -8.00
C PHE A 36 -8.55 1.74 -8.59
N CYS A 37 -8.73 0.45 -8.27
CA CYS A 37 -9.93 -0.29 -8.63
C CYS A 37 -11.03 -0.15 -7.56
N PRO A 38 -12.19 0.44 -7.88
CA PRO A 38 -13.28 0.56 -6.92
C PRO A 38 -13.97 -0.78 -6.62
N ALA A 39 -13.76 -1.82 -7.45
CA ALA A 39 -14.40 -3.11 -7.28
C ALA A 39 -13.66 -4.04 -6.30
N CYS A 40 -12.32 -4.01 -6.29
CA CYS A 40 -11.52 -4.93 -5.46
C CYS A 40 -10.45 -4.24 -4.61
N GLY A 41 -10.25 -2.93 -4.74
CA GLY A 41 -9.26 -2.18 -3.97
C GLY A 41 -7.82 -2.29 -4.47
N GLU A 42 -7.59 -2.90 -5.65
CA GLU A 42 -6.27 -2.95 -6.28
C GLU A 42 -5.74 -1.53 -6.57
N ALA A 43 -4.45 -1.31 -6.40
CA ALA A 43 -3.77 -0.07 -6.74
C ALA A 43 -2.65 -0.35 -7.74
N ILE A 44 -2.67 0.33 -8.89
CA ILE A 44 -1.57 0.29 -9.86
C ILE A 44 -0.75 1.56 -9.70
N LEU A 45 0.50 1.37 -9.26
CA LEU A 45 1.48 2.43 -9.06
C LEU A 45 2.36 2.59 -10.30
N ASP A 46 2.78 3.82 -10.57
CA ASP A 46 3.95 4.05 -11.43
C ASP A 46 5.25 3.71 -10.69
N GLY A 47 6.39 3.84 -11.37
CA GLY A 47 7.69 3.50 -10.78
C GLY A 47 8.05 4.37 -9.57
N GLU A 48 7.76 5.67 -9.61
CA GLU A 48 8.10 6.59 -8.52
C GLU A 48 7.27 6.30 -7.26
N GLN A 49 5.97 6.09 -7.43
CA GLN A 49 5.08 5.74 -6.34
C GLN A 49 5.39 4.34 -5.79
N ALA A 50 5.74 3.39 -6.65
CA ALA A 50 6.17 2.06 -6.21
C ALA A 50 7.41 2.12 -5.31
N ASP A 51 8.44 2.87 -5.71
CA ASP A 51 9.67 3.04 -4.91
C ASP A 51 9.37 3.66 -3.54
N ARG A 52 8.57 4.74 -3.51
CA ARG A 52 8.17 5.42 -2.27
C ARG A 52 7.38 4.50 -1.33
N VAL A 53 6.42 3.75 -1.88
CA VAL A 53 5.59 2.81 -1.11
C VAL A 53 6.46 1.69 -0.55
N ILE A 54 7.41 1.15 -1.32
CA ILE A 54 8.32 0.10 -0.87
C ILE A 54 9.23 0.59 0.27
N GLU A 55 9.73 1.82 0.18
CA GLU A 55 10.55 2.43 1.24
C GLU A 55 9.77 2.51 2.56
N GLN A 56 8.56 3.09 2.54
CA GLN A 56 7.71 3.25 3.72
C GLN A 56 7.28 1.90 4.32
N VAL A 57 6.94 0.93 3.47
CA VAL A 57 6.66 -0.46 3.91
C VAL A 57 7.90 -1.05 4.58
N GLY A 58 9.08 -0.84 4.01
CA GLY A 58 10.35 -1.31 4.56
C GLY A 58 10.66 -0.71 5.93
N GLU A 59 10.47 0.60 6.08
CA GLU A 59 10.63 1.32 7.35
C GLU A 59 9.69 0.78 8.42
N PHE A 60 8.40 0.68 8.10
CA PHE A 60 7.41 0.15 9.04
C PHE A 60 7.71 -1.29 9.44
N ARG A 61 8.11 -2.15 8.50
CA ARG A 61 8.51 -3.54 8.80
C ARG A 61 9.70 -3.58 9.75
N ARG A 62 10.73 -2.73 9.55
CA ARG A 62 11.89 -2.66 10.47
C ARG A 62 11.45 -2.22 11.86
N GLN A 63 10.63 -1.18 11.96
CA GLN A 63 10.07 -0.71 13.22
C GLN A 63 9.30 -1.82 13.96
N VAL A 64 8.41 -2.54 13.27
CA VAL A 64 7.63 -3.63 13.87
C VAL A 64 8.54 -4.78 14.34
N HIS A 65 9.57 -5.13 13.57
CA HIS A 65 10.54 -6.16 14.00
C HIS A 65 11.30 -5.75 15.26
N SER A 66 11.88 -4.54 15.27
CA SER A 66 12.61 -4.05 16.45
C SER A 66 11.72 -3.99 17.69
N ASN A 67 10.44 -3.63 17.53
CA ASN A 67 9.48 -3.64 18.63
C ASN A 67 9.13 -5.06 19.11
N SER A 68 9.06 -6.04 18.19
CA SER A 68 8.80 -7.43 18.56
C SER A 68 9.98 -8.09 19.27
N ASP A 69 11.22 -7.69 18.95
CA ASP A 69 12.43 -8.26 19.56
C ASP A 69 12.67 -7.75 20.99
N ILE A 70 12.14 -6.58 21.36
CA ILE A 70 12.20 -6.03 22.73
C ILE A 70 11.12 -6.63 23.65
N ALA A 71 10.04 -7.14 23.07
CA ALA A 71 8.88 -7.63 23.80
C ALA A 71 9.00 -9.10 24.27
N ASN A 72 10.14 -9.75 24.04
CA ASN A 72 10.40 -11.17 24.33
C ASN A 72 11.73 -11.35 25.07
#